data_AF-Q8VTG0-F1
#
_entry.id   AF-Q8VTG0-F1
#
_cell.length_a   1.000
_cell.length_b   1.000
_cell.length_c   1.000
_cell.angle_alpha   90.00
_cell.angle_beta   90.00
_cell.angle_gamma   90.00
#
_symmetry.space_group_name_H-M   'P 1'
#
loop_
_entity.id
_entity.type
_entity.pdbx_description
1 polymer ?
#
loop_
_entity_poly.entity_id
_entity_poly.type
_entity_poly.pdbx_seq_one_letter_code
_entity_poly.pdbx_strand_id
1 'polypeptide(L)'
;MRKFLDGAKSEVLKYDVISFDIFDTLLLRPFIKPTDLFWYIETKYNIKGFYQARILAEMQSRKLSKEQDITLDEIYHQIPKEFHSYKGVEIATEKEVLVPNLEMLELYRFAKENNKRVIIVSDMYYL
;
A
#
# COMPACT_ATOMS: atom_id res chain seq x y z
N MET A 1 19.44 4.46 -14.87
CA MET A 1 18.08 5.01 -14.90
C MET A 1 17.41 4.81 -16.26
N ARG A 2 17.78 5.52 -17.36
CA ARG A 2 17.15 5.32 -18.70
C ARG A 2 17.09 3.86 -19.18
N LYS A 3 18.13 3.06 -18.91
CA LYS A 3 18.21 1.65 -19.31
C LYS A 3 17.07 0.77 -18.75
N PHE A 4 16.56 1.05 -17.55
CA PHE A 4 15.42 0.28 -17.00
C PHE A 4 14.15 0.61 -17.77
N LEU A 5 13.80 1.90 -17.85
CA LEU A 5 12.59 2.37 -18.55
C LEU A 5 12.55 1.92 -20.00
N ASP A 6 13.67 2.01 -20.72
CA ASP A 6 13.75 1.57 -22.12
C ASP A 6 13.47 0.06 -22.25
N GLY A 7 14.02 -0.75 -21.34
CA GLY A 7 13.75 -2.18 -21.26
C GLY A 7 12.29 -2.48 -20.93
N ALA A 8 11.75 -1.82 -19.91
CA ALA A 8 10.36 -2.01 -19.48
C ALA A 8 9.35 -1.60 -20.57
N LYS A 9 9.59 -0.50 -21.28
CA LYS A 9 8.77 -0.08 -22.42
C LYS A 9 8.79 -1.10 -23.56
N SER A 10 9.97 -1.68 -23.84
CA SER A 10 10.09 -2.76 -24.84
C SER A 10 9.26 -3.98 -24.45
N GLU A 11 9.24 -4.37 -23.18
CA GLU A 11 8.38 -5.44 -22.69
C GLU A 11 6.89 -5.07 -22.81
N VAL A 12 6.48 -3.86 -22.42
CA VAL A 12 5.09 -3.40 -22.52
C VAL A 12 4.54 -3.56 -23.94
N LEU A 13 5.34 -3.30 -24.97
CA LEU A 13 4.89 -3.42 -26.35
C LEU A 13 4.55 -4.87 -26.75
N LYS A 14 5.16 -5.88 -26.11
CA LYS A 14 4.99 -7.31 -26.44
C LYS A 14 3.69 -7.93 -25.93
N TYR A 15 3.02 -7.29 -24.96
CA TYR A 15 1.83 -7.83 -24.32
C TYR A 15 0.61 -6.92 -24.53
N ASP A 16 -0.59 -7.49 -24.53
CA ASP A 16 -1.84 -6.72 -24.66
C ASP A 16 -2.35 -6.19 -23.33
N VAL A 17 -2.02 -6.90 -22.23
CA VAL A 17 -2.45 -6.58 -20.87
C VAL A 17 -1.23 -6.33 -20.00
N ILE A 18 -1.23 -5.22 -19.28
CA ILE A 18 -0.18 -4.85 -18.33
C ILE A 18 -0.83 -4.65 -16.96
N SER A 19 -0.39 -5.42 -15.96
CA SER A 19 -0.79 -5.21 -14.57
C SER A 19 0.25 -4.40 -13.81
N PHE A 20 -0.20 -3.44 -13.00
CA PHE A 20 0.63 -2.74 -12.04
C PHE A 20 0.13 -3.04 -10.63
N ASP A 21 1.06 -3.29 -9.73
CA ASP A 21 0.78 -3.17 -8.30
C ASP A 21 0.66 -1.68 -7.91
N ILE A 22 0.00 -1.39 -6.79
CA ILE A 22 -0.22 -0.02 -6.31
C ILE A 22 0.93 0.42 -5.41
N PHE A 23 1.11 -0.25 -4.28
CA PHE A 23 2.00 0.22 -3.22
C PHE A 23 3.42 -0.26 -3.47
N ASP A 24 4.41 0.59 -3.21
CA ASP A 24 5.82 0.35 -3.55
C ASP A 24 6.09 0.14 -5.05
N THR A 25 5.07 0.32 -5.91
CA THR A 25 5.13 0.29 -7.36
C THR A 25 4.67 1.61 -7.97
N LEU A 26 3.36 1.90 -8.00
CA LEU A 26 2.81 3.16 -8.51
C LEU A 26 2.88 4.29 -7.48
N LEU A 27 2.71 3.96 -6.20
CA LEU A 27 2.76 4.88 -5.07
C LEU A 27 3.86 4.43 -4.12
N LEU A 28 4.72 5.36 -3.72
CA LEU A 28 5.80 5.14 -2.78
C LEU A 28 5.44 5.69 -1.40
N ARG A 29 5.94 5.04 -0.36
CA ARG A 29 5.92 5.53 1.02
C ARG A 29 7.29 6.10 1.40
N PRO A 30 7.35 7.12 2.26
CA PRO A 30 8.60 7.66 2.79
C PRO A 30 9.12 6.84 3.98
N PHE A 31 8.95 5.51 3.94
CA PHE A 31 9.23 4.60 5.05
C PHE A 31 10.09 3.42 4.57
N ILE A 32 10.92 2.89 5.46
CA ILE A 32 11.73 1.69 5.16
C ILE A 32 10.85 0.45 5.30
N LYS A 33 9.94 0.44 6.28
CA LYS A 33 8.98 -0.64 6.50
C LYS A 33 7.56 -0.08 6.52
N PRO A 34 6.55 -0.81 5.98
CA PRO A 34 5.15 -0.39 6.08
C PRO A 34 4.70 -0.12 7.53
N THR A 35 5.25 -0.87 8.50
CA THR A 35 4.96 -0.70 9.92
C THR A 35 5.40 0.66 10.47
N ASP A 36 6.36 1.34 9.84
CA ASP A 36 6.86 2.64 10.30
C ASP A 36 5.76 3.72 10.23
N LEU A 37 4.73 3.53 9.40
CA LEU A 37 3.52 4.37 9.43
C LEU A 37 2.87 4.38 10.81
N PHE A 38 2.72 3.21 11.44
CA PHE A 38 2.05 3.12 12.74
C PHE A 38 2.90 3.77 13.85
N TRP A 39 4.23 3.70 13.73
CA TRP A 39 5.15 4.39 14.63
C TRP A 39 5.10 5.91 14.44
N TYR A 40 4.99 6.35 13.18
CA TYR A 40 4.78 7.75 12.83
C TYR A 40 3.46 8.28 13.42
N ILE A 41 2.35 7.52 13.31
CA ILE A 41 1.06 7.88 13.91
C ILE A 41 1.15 7.95 15.44
N GLU A 42 1.71 6.92 16.09
CA GLU A 42 1.90 6.89 17.55
C GLU A 42 2.66 8.14 18.02
N THR A 43 3.72 8.52 17.31
CA THR A 43 4.55 9.68 17.66
C THR A 43 3.84 11.01 17.37
N LYS A 44 3.23 11.16 16.20
CA LYS A 44 2.54 12.39 15.75
C LYS A 44 1.37 12.76 16.66
N TYR A 45 0.64 11.76 17.16
CA TYR A 45 -0.57 11.95 17.96
C TYR A 45 -0.39 11.59 19.45
N ASN A 46 0.82 11.23 19.88
CA ASN A 46 1.17 10.82 21.25
C ASN A 46 0.28 9.67 21.79
N ILE A 47 0.04 8.66 20.96
CA ILE A 47 -0.84 7.51 21.24
C ILE A 47 -0.02 6.30 21.68
N LYS A 48 0.50 6.33 22.91
CA LYS A 48 1.42 5.30 23.41
C LYS A 48 0.85 3.88 23.25
N GLY A 49 1.63 3.00 22.63
CA GLY A 49 1.29 1.58 22.48
C GLY A 49 0.51 1.25 21.22
N PHE A 50 0.05 2.25 20.45
CA PHE A 50 -0.65 2.05 19.18
C PHE A 50 0.18 1.24 18.18
N TYR A 51 1.47 1.56 18.03
CA TYR A 51 2.36 0.89 17.08
C TYR A 51 2.39 -0.63 17.30
N GLN A 52 2.62 -1.05 18.53
CA GLN A 52 2.70 -2.48 18.88
C GLN A 52 1.34 -3.15 18.80
N ALA A 53 0.30 -2.51 19.33
CA ALA A 53 -1.07 -3.04 19.30
C ALA A 53 -1.56 -3.26 17.86
N ARG A 54 -1.26 -2.32 16.96
CA ARG A 54 -1.66 -2.38 15.56
C ARG A 54 -0.96 -3.51 14.79
N ILE A 55 0.32 -3.75 15.03
CA ILE A 55 1.05 -4.88 14.43
C ILE A 55 0.50 -6.22 14.93
N LEU A 56 0.25 -6.34 16.24
CA LEU A 56 -0.28 -7.57 16.82
C LEU A 56 -1.70 -7.87 16.31
N ALA A 57 -2.54 -6.85 16.17
CA ALA A 57 -3.88 -6.98 15.63
C ALA A 57 -3.88 -7.52 14.18
N GLU A 58 -2.95 -7.07 13.35
CA GLU A 58 -2.81 -7.59 11.99
C GLU A 58 -2.33 -9.04 11.99
N MET A 59 -1.30 -9.35 12.77
CA MET A 59 -0.79 -10.72 12.91
C MET A 59 -1.89 -11.68 13.36
N GLN A 60 -2.71 -11.26 14.31
CA GLN A 60 -3.84 -12.05 14.80
C GLN A 60 -4.91 -12.22 13.71
N SER A 61 -5.22 -11.17 12.96
CA SER A 61 -6.19 -11.23 11.85
C SER A 61 -5.73 -12.18 10.75
N ARG A 62 -4.46 -12.11 10.34
CA ARG A 62 -3.87 -13.04 9.36
C ARG A 62 -3.87 -14.49 9.85
N LYS A 63 -3.66 -14.72 11.15
CA LYS A 63 -3.70 -16.06 11.73
C LYS A 63 -5.12 -16.65 11.78
N LEU A 64 -6.13 -15.80 11.97
CA LEU A 64 -7.53 -16.21 12.03
C LEU A 64 -8.17 -16.36 10.64
N SER A 65 -7.71 -15.58 9.66
CA SER A 65 -8.22 -15.67 8.30
C SER A 65 -7.88 -17.02 7.68
N LYS A 66 -8.89 -17.62 7.05
CA LYS A 66 -8.72 -18.79 6.17
C LYS A 66 -8.53 -18.37 4.71
N GLU A 67 -8.67 -17.07 4.45
CA GLU A 67 -8.51 -16.46 3.13
C GLU A 67 -7.12 -15.84 3.00
N GLN A 68 -6.70 -15.55 1.76
CA GLN A 68 -5.41 -14.90 1.53
C GLN A 68 -5.41 -13.44 1.99
N ASP A 69 -6.57 -12.78 1.91
CA ASP A 69 -6.72 -11.37 2.25
C ASP A 69 -7.39 -11.18 3.62
N ILE A 70 -7.05 -10.06 4.27
CA ILE A 70 -7.69 -9.56 5.49
C ILE A 70 -8.08 -8.10 5.25
N THR A 71 -9.10 -7.64 5.95
CA THR A 71 -9.60 -6.26 5.84
C THR A 71 -9.11 -5.41 7.01
N LEU A 72 -9.08 -4.09 6.80
CA LEU A 72 -8.77 -3.15 7.88
C LEU A 72 -9.80 -3.24 9.03
N ASP A 73 -11.06 -3.58 8.73
CA ASP A 73 -12.08 -3.81 9.74
C ASP A 73 -11.78 -5.03 10.62
N GLU A 74 -11.33 -6.14 10.04
CA GLU A 74 -10.92 -7.32 10.81
C GLU A 74 -9.72 -7.00 11.70
N ILE A 75 -8.75 -6.23 11.20
CA ILE A 75 -7.62 -5.76 11.99
C ILE A 75 -8.09 -4.90 13.16
N TYR A 76 -8.96 -3.91 12.91
CA TYR A 76 -9.49 -3.06 13.97
C TYR A 76 -10.45 -3.80 14.91
N HIS A 77 -11.00 -4.94 14.51
CA HIS A 77 -11.71 -5.81 15.45
C HIS A 77 -10.77 -6.46 16.46
N GLN A 78 -9.52 -6.76 16.07
CA GLN A 78 -8.51 -7.35 16.95
C GLN A 78 -7.73 -6.32 17.78
N ILE A 79 -7.75 -5.03 17.40
CA ILE A 79 -7.04 -3.98 18.13
C ILE A 79 -7.78 -3.61 19.43
N PRO A 80 -7.08 -3.26 20.54
CA PRO A 80 -7.71 -2.75 21.75
C PRO A 80 -8.68 -1.60 21.48
N LYS A 81 -9.83 -1.61 22.19
CA LYS A 81 -10.94 -0.67 21.96
C LYS A 81 -10.54 0.79 22.09
N GLU A 82 -9.57 1.10 22.94
CA GLU A 82 -9.02 2.45 23.10
C GLU A 82 -8.40 3.01 21.82
N PHE A 83 -8.00 2.15 20.87
CA PHE A 83 -7.42 2.57 19.60
C PHE A 83 -8.42 2.61 18.43
N HIS A 84 -9.69 2.22 18.62
CA HIS A 84 -10.67 2.11 17.53
C HIS A 84 -10.91 3.45 16.81
N SER A 85 -10.86 4.56 17.54
CA SER A 85 -11.02 5.91 16.99
C SER A 85 -9.92 6.32 16.02
N TYR A 86 -8.77 5.63 16.00
CA TYR A 86 -7.64 5.95 15.13
C TYR A 86 -7.69 5.28 13.75
N LYS A 87 -8.72 4.48 13.44
CA LYS A 87 -8.89 3.89 12.09
C LYS A 87 -8.88 4.94 10.99
N GLY A 88 -9.62 6.03 11.21
CA GLY A 88 -9.66 7.15 10.27
C GLY A 88 -8.32 7.88 10.17
N VAL A 89 -7.59 7.98 11.28
CA VAL A 89 -6.25 8.61 11.32
C VAL A 89 -5.24 7.78 10.55
N GLU A 90 -5.26 6.45 10.67
CA GLU A 90 -4.41 5.55 9.90
C GLU A 90 -4.62 5.71 8.40
N ILE A 91 -5.88 5.64 7.94
CA ILE A 91 -6.23 5.81 6.52
C ILE A 91 -5.83 7.21 6.01
N ALA A 92 -6.10 8.25 6.78
CA ALA A 92 -5.77 9.62 6.39
C ALA A 92 -4.25 9.81 6.29
N THR A 93 -3.51 9.26 7.25
CA THR A 93 -2.05 9.38 7.28
C THR A 93 -1.41 8.59 6.15
N GLU A 94 -1.88 7.37 5.87
CA GLU A 94 -1.46 6.58 4.70
C GLU A 94 -1.63 7.40 3.41
N LYS A 95 -2.79 8.03 3.21
CA LYS A 95 -3.03 8.88 2.02
C LYS A 95 -2.14 10.14 1.97
N GLU A 96 -1.86 10.74 3.12
CA GLU A 96 -1.04 11.96 3.25
C GLU A 96 0.41 11.72 2.80
N VAL A 97 0.97 10.55 3.15
CA VAL A 97 2.40 10.26 2.93
C VAL A 97 2.71 9.65 1.56
N LEU A 98 1.70 9.12 0.86
CA LEU A 98 1.90 8.48 -0.44
C LEU A 98 2.29 9.51 -1.50
N VAL A 99 3.35 9.20 -2.23
CA VAL A 99 3.82 10.01 -3.37
C VAL A 99 3.86 9.17 -4.64
N PRO A 100 3.62 9.74 -5.83
CA PRO A 100 3.69 8.98 -7.07
C PRO A 100 5.13 8.53 -7.35
N ASN A 101 5.31 7.27 -7.73
CA ASN A 101 6.54 6.81 -8.36
C ASN A 101 6.59 7.34 -9.79
N LEU A 102 7.35 8.41 -10.03
CA LEU A 102 7.38 9.08 -11.34
C LEU A 102 7.84 8.16 -12.47
N GLU A 103 8.75 7.23 -12.19
CA GLU A 103 9.26 6.26 -13.16
C GLU A 103 8.17 5.26 -13.58
N MET A 104 7.45 4.72 -12.60
CA MET A 104 6.34 3.79 -12.88
C MET A 104 5.12 4.51 -13.46
N LEU A 105 4.89 5.78 -13.09
CA LEU A 105 3.87 6.62 -13.71
C LEU A 105 4.15 6.86 -15.20
N GLU A 106 5.42 7.03 -15.59
CA GLU A 106 5.81 7.11 -17.00
C GLU A 106 5.49 5.80 -17.73
N LEU A 107 5.80 4.65 -17.13
CA LEU A 107 5.49 3.35 -17.73
C LEU A 107 3.98 3.09 -17.83
N TYR A 108 3.22 3.47 -16.81
CA TYR A 108 1.75 3.43 -16.83
C TYR A 108 1.18 4.26 -17.98
N ARG A 109 1.64 5.52 -18.13
CA ARG A 109 1.22 6.39 -19.24
C ARG A 109 1.60 5.81 -20.59
N PHE A 110 2.83 5.31 -20.73
CA PHE A 110 3.30 4.68 -21.95
C PHE A 110 2.43 3.48 -22.35
N ALA A 111 2.05 2.62 -21.39
CA ALA A 111 1.14 1.50 -21.65
C ALA A 111 -0.24 1.98 -22.13
N LYS A 112 -0.79 3.03 -21.51
CA LYS A 112 -2.08 3.63 -21.91
C LYS A 112 -2.02 4.24 -23.31
N GLU A 113 -0.96 4.98 -23.63
CA GLU A 113 -0.73 5.61 -24.94
C GLU A 113 -0.58 4.56 -26.06
N ASN A 114 -0.06 3.38 -25.73
CA ASN A 114 0.06 2.25 -26.66
C ASN A 114 -1.17 1.31 -26.64
N ASN A 115 -2.33 1.80 -26.20
CA ASN A 115 -3.61 1.09 -26.18
C ASN A 115 -3.59 -0.24 -25.43
N LYS A 116 -2.69 -0.40 -24.46
CA LYS A 116 -2.65 -1.61 -23.63
C LYS A 116 -3.80 -1.60 -22.64
N ARG A 117 -4.37 -2.78 -22.36
CA ARG A 117 -5.31 -2.96 -21.26
C ARG A 117 -4.52 -2.91 -19.95
N VAL A 118 -4.70 -1.86 -19.17
CA VAL A 118 -4.04 -1.72 -17.87
C VAL A 118 -4.96 -2.24 -16.77
N ILE A 119 -4.42 -3.10 -15.91
CA ILE A 119 -5.06 -3.60 -14.69
C ILE A 119 -4.24 -3.10 -13.50
N ILE A 120 -4.92 -2.65 -12.45
CA ILE A 120 -4.28 -2.30 -11.19
C ILE A 120 -4.68 -3.35 -10.17
N VAL A 121 -3.69 -3.94 -9.50
CA VAL A 121 -3.87 -4.97 -8.47
C VAL A 121 -3.22 -4.50 -7.16
N SER A 122 -3.72 -4.99 -6.04
CA SER A 122 -3.08 -4.81 -4.74
C SER A 122 -3.57 -5.88 -3.79
N ASP A 123 -2.67 -6.36 -2.94
CA ASP A 123 -2.90 -7.27 -1.81
C ASP A 123 -3.02 -6.51 -0.48
N MET A 124 -3.17 -5.18 -0.54
CA MET A 124 -3.26 -4.32 0.64
C MET A 124 -4.72 -4.05 1.04
N TYR A 125 -4.95 -4.07 2.35
CA TYR A 125 -6.26 -3.94 3.01
C TYR A 125 -6.84 -2.51 3.06
N TYR A 126 -6.28 -1.57 2.30
CA TYR A 126 -6.72 -0.16 2.25
C TYR A 126 -7.65 0.16 1.07
N LEU A 127 -7.97 -0.83 0.25
CA LEU A 127 -8.80 -0.71 -0.96
C LEU A 127 -10.09 -1.52 -0.85
#